data_AF-A0A852JXM5-F1
#
_entry.id   AF-A0A852JXM5-F1
#
_cell.length_a   1.000
_cell.length_b   1.000
_cell.length_c   1.000
_cell.angle_alpha   90.00
_cell.angle_beta   90.00
_cell.angle_gamma   90.00
#
_symmetry.space_group_name_H-M   'P 1'
#
loop_
_entity.id
_entity.type
_entity.pdbx_description
1 polymer ?
#
loop_
_entity_poly.entity_id
_entity_poly.type
_entity_poly.pdbx_seq_one_letter_code
_entity_poly.pdbx_strand_id
1 'polypeptide(L)'
;AMGDFQLSVEELNELLSNGSGCYSLPSAHSNEVVPRIHVGNAFIAKNITRLQHLGITHVLNAAEGKSFMHVNTNAEFYEGSGIRYHGIKANDTQEFNLSRYFEEAADFIDKALSQKDGK
;
A
#
# COMPACT_ATOMS: atom_id res chain seq x y z
N ALA A 1 2.88 14.40 -29.67
CA ALA A 1 3.66 13.16 -29.50
C ALA A 1 4.26 13.21 -28.09
N MET A 2 3.67 12.52 -27.13
CA MET A 2 4.39 12.21 -25.90
C MET A 2 5.46 11.20 -26.33
N GLY A 3 6.73 11.57 -26.24
CA GLY A 3 7.81 10.65 -26.55
C GLY A 3 7.70 9.43 -25.64
N ASP A 4 7.98 8.25 -26.20
CA ASP A 4 8.10 7.00 -25.46
C ASP A 4 9.25 7.14 -24.46
N PHE A 5 8.94 7.65 -23.27
CA PHE A 5 9.84 7.54 -22.12
C PHE A 5 9.86 6.07 -21.71
N GLN A 6 10.71 5.31 -22.37
CA GLN A 6 10.96 3.93 -22.02
C GLN A 6 12.07 3.92 -20.96
N LEU A 7 11.67 3.90 -19.70
CA LEU A 7 12.58 3.62 -18.59
C LEU A 7 12.77 2.10 -18.46
N SER A 8 14.02 1.68 -18.34
CA SER A 8 14.42 0.32 -18.04
C SER A 8 14.31 0.00 -16.54
N VAL A 9 14.29 -1.29 -16.20
CA VAL A 9 14.30 -1.73 -14.79
C VAL A 9 15.59 -1.30 -14.08
N GLU A 10 16.71 -1.23 -14.79
CA GLU A 10 18.00 -0.76 -14.27
C GLU A 10 17.89 0.70 -13.81
N GLU A 11 17.34 1.58 -14.66
CA GLU A 11 17.16 3.01 -14.33
C GLU A 11 16.20 3.21 -13.15
N LEU A 12 15.17 2.38 -13.02
CA LEU A 12 14.28 2.42 -11.86
C LEU A 12 14.99 1.96 -10.57
N ASN A 13 15.85 0.95 -10.66
CA ASN A 13 16.66 0.49 -9.52
C ASN A 13 17.65 1.56 -9.04
N GLU A 14 18.26 2.30 -9.98
CA GLU A 14 19.13 3.43 -9.66
C GLU A 14 18.37 4.50 -8.86
N LEU A 15 17.14 4.84 -9.26
CA LEU A 15 16.27 5.80 -8.54
C LEU A 15 15.90 5.33 -7.12
N LEU A 16 15.80 4.02 -6.88
CA LEU A 16 15.46 3.44 -5.57
C LEU A 16 16.68 3.28 -4.66
N SER A 17 17.88 3.24 -5.21
CA SER A 17 19.13 3.11 -4.47
C SER A 17 19.65 4.47 -3.98
N ASN A 18 20.45 4.47 -2.91
CA ASN A 18 21.17 5.68 -2.51
C ASN A 18 22.42 5.91 -3.39
N GLY A 19 23.15 7.00 -3.17
CA GLY A 19 24.36 7.33 -3.95
C GLY A 19 25.51 6.32 -3.86
N SER A 20 25.41 5.28 -3.01
CA SER A 20 26.35 4.17 -2.95
C SER A 20 25.81 2.88 -3.60
N GLY A 21 24.64 2.92 -4.24
CA GLY A 21 23.98 1.75 -4.84
C GLY A 21 23.32 0.80 -3.83
N CYS A 22 23.11 1.23 -2.58
CA CYS A 22 22.47 0.42 -1.54
C CYS A 22 21.00 0.78 -1.36
N TYR A 23 20.15 -0.23 -1.16
CA TYR A 23 18.74 -0.04 -0.79
C TYR A 23 18.59 0.20 0.71
N SER A 24 17.82 1.21 1.07
CA SER A 24 17.47 1.50 2.46
C SER A 24 16.13 0.86 2.84
N LEU A 25 16.05 0.30 4.04
CA LEU A 25 14.78 -0.20 4.58
C LEU A 25 13.91 0.97 5.09
N PRO A 26 12.58 0.78 5.20
CA PRO A 26 11.70 1.81 5.74
C PRO A 26 12.14 2.31 7.13
N SER A 27 12.17 3.62 7.32
CA SER A 27 12.53 4.25 8.61
C SER A 27 11.36 4.35 9.60
N ALA A 28 10.13 4.12 9.12
CA ALA A 28 8.91 4.22 9.91
C ALA A 28 7.92 3.11 9.53
N HIS A 29 6.92 2.87 10.39
CA HIS A 29 5.86 1.90 10.12
C HIS A 29 4.82 2.41 9.11
N SER A 30 4.72 3.72 8.92
CA SER A 30 3.86 4.37 7.94
C SER A 30 4.44 5.73 7.56
N ASN A 31 4.33 6.07 6.27
CA ASN A 31 4.64 7.39 5.74
C ASN A 31 3.46 7.87 4.88
N GLU A 32 3.07 9.13 5.03
CA GLU A 32 2.23 9.81 4.04
C GLU A 32 3.10 10.10 2.82
N VAL A 33 2.86 9.39 1.72
CA VAL A 33 3.71 9.47 0.51
C VAL A 33 3.20 10.55 -0.46
N VAL A 34 1.89 10.78 -0.45
CA VAL A 34 1.19 11.92 -1.07
C VAL A 34 -0.01 12.28 -0.19
N PRO A 35 -0.61 13.47 -0.32
CA PRO A 35 -1.68 13.91 0.56
C PRO A 35 -2.81 12.88 0.70
N ARG A 36 -3.08 12.48 1.94
CA ARG A 36 -4.09 11.49 2.34
C ARG A 36 -3.84 10.05 1.84
N ILE A 37 -2.65 9.72 1.34
CA ILE A 37 -2.27 8.34 1.00
C ILE A 37 -1.06 7.94 1.83
N HIS A 38 -1.24 6.89 2.62
CA HIS A 38 -0.20 6.31 3.45
C HIS A 38 0.25 4.95 2.89
N VAL A 39 1.57 4.73 2.87
CA VAL A 39 2.15 3.39 2.69
C VAL A 39 2.70 2.95 4.03
N GLY A 40 2.44 1.72 4.44
CA GLY A 40 2.82 1.20 5.74
C GLY A 40 2.97 -0.31 5.79
N ASN A 41 3.47 -0.80 6.92
CA ASN A 41 3.77 -2.22 7.12
C ASN A 41 2.68 -2.97 7.92
N ALA A 42 2.89 -4.28 8.13
CA ALA A 42 1.96 -5.12 8.88
C ALA A 42 1.70 -4.65 10.32
N PHE A 43 2.66 -3.97 10.96
CA PHE A 43 2.52 -3.48 12.32
C PHE A 43 1.46 -2.39 12.42
N ILE A 44 1.48 -1.41 11.50
CA ILE A 44 0.49 -0.33 11.52
C ILE A 44 -0.90 -0.85 11.11
N ALA A 45 -0.98 -1.73 10.11
CA ALA A 45 -2.25 -2.32 9.65
C ALA A 45 -2.99 -3.06 10.78
N LYS A 46 -2.27 -3.77 11.64
CA LYS A 46 -2.86 -4.52 12.77
C LYS A 46 -3.18 -3.66 14.00
N ASN A 47 -3.01 -2.33 13.94
CA ASN A 47 -3.22 -1.45 15.08
C ASN A 47 -4.32 -0.41 14.80
N ILE A 48 -5.58 -0.82 15.00
CA ILE A 48 -6.77 0.00 14.77
C ILE A 48 -6.70 1.34 15.51
N THR A 49 -6.27 1.34 16.78
CA THR A 49 -6.13 2.58 17.55
C THR A 49 -5.16 3.57 16.90
N ARG A 50 -4.02 3.10 16.38
CA ARG A 50 -3.07 3.97 15.68
C ARG A 50 -3.62 4.44 14.33
N LEU A 51 -4.31 3.57 13.58
CA LEU A 51 -4.96 3.95 12.33
C LEU A 51 -6.00 5.06 12.56
N GLN A 52 -6.83 4.92 13.59
CA GLN A 52 -7.82 5.94 13.97
C GLN A 52 -7.16 7.25 14.41
N HIS A 53 -6.08 7.21 15.19
CA HIS A 53 -5.34 8.43 15.55
C HIS A 53 -4.72 9.15 14.34
N LEU A 54 -4.32 8.41 13.29
CA LEU A 54 -3.85 8.98 12.02
C LEU A 54 -5.00 9.49 11.13
N GLY A 55 -6.25 9.19 11.52
CA GLY A 55 -7.44 9.49 10.73
C GLY A 55 -7.56 8.61 9.48
N ILE A 56 -6.98 7.40 9.48
CA ILE A 56 -7.14 6.45 8.38
C ILE A 56 -8.58 5.97 8.36
N THR A 57 -9.18 6.00 7.18
CA THR A 57 -10.57 5.64 6.92
C THR A 57 -10.69 4.42 6.02
N HIS A 58 -9.67 4.14 5.21
CA HIS A 58 -9.62 3.00 4.29
C HIS A 58 -8.29 2.26 4.44
N VAL A 59 -8.33 0.93 4.41
CA VAL A 59 -7.15 0.07 4.39
C VAL A 59 -7.20 -0.82 3.16
N LEU A 60 -6.21 -0.64 2.28
CA LEU A 60 -5.90 -1.54 1.18
C LEU A 60 -4.76 -2.48 1.60
N ASN A 61 -5.08 -3.73 1.89
CA ASN A 61 -4.08 -4.75 2.23
C ASN A 61 -3.60 -5.45 0.96
N ALA A 62 -2.46 -5.01 0.41
CA ALA A 62 -1.84 -5.61 -0.76
C ALA A 62 -1.10 -6.94 -0.49
N ALA A 63 -1.20 -7.51 0.72
CA ALA A 63 -0.55 -8.75 1.10
C ALA A 63 -1.49 -9.62 1.96
N GLU A 64 -2.78 -9.68 1.63
CA GLU A 64 -3.76 -10.45 2.40
C GLU A 64 -3.45 -11.96 2.36
N GLY A 65 -3.31 -12.58 3.53
CA GLY A 65 -3.08 -14.01 3.61
C GLY A 65 -2.64 -14.47 4.99
N LYS A 66 -2.44 -15.79 5.14
CA LYS A 66 -2.14 -16.44 6.43
C LYS A 66 -0.67 -16.87 6.61
N SER A 67 0.13 -16.80 5.55
CA SER A 67 1.55 -17.18 5.63
C SER A 67 2.36 -16.13 6.40
N PHE A 68 3.61 -16.45 6.75
CA PHE A 68 4.54 -15.53 7.41
C PHE A 68 4.78 -14.22 6.62
N MET A 69 4.78 -14.28 5.29
CA MET A 69 5.01 -13.11 4.42
C MET A 69 3.73 -12.28 4.16
N HIS A 70 2.60 -12.67 4.74
CA HIS A 70 1.31 -12.03 4.50
C HIS A 70 0.76 -11.36 5.77
N VAL A 71 -0.15 -10.41 5.57
CA VAL A 71 -0.88 -9.72 6.64
C VAL A 71 -2.26 -10.34 6.79
N ASN A 72 -2.41 -11.14 7.85
CA ASN A 72 -3.67 -11.79 8.19
C ASN A 72 -4.65 -10.80 8.85
N THR A 73 -5.25 -9.93 8.04
CA THR A 73 -6.42 -9.10 8.37
C THR A 73 -7.49 -9.31 7.30
N ASN A 74 -8.74 -9.00 7.62
CA ASN A 74 -9.89 -9.08 6.71
C ASN A 74 -10.91 -7.99 7.09
N ALA A 75 -12.07 -7.96 6.43
CA ALA A 75 -13.12 -6.99 6.77
C ALA A 75 -13.60 -7.12 8.23
N GLU A 76 -13.73 -8.35 8.76
CA GLU A 76 -14.14 -8.61 10.16
C GLU A 76 -13.16 -8.02 11.16
N PHE A 77 -11.85 -8.04 10.86
CA PHE A 77 -10.83 -7.43 11.72
C PHE A 77 -11.08 -5.92 11.96
N TYR A 78 -11.61 -5.21 10.96
CA TYR A 78 -11.89 -3.77 11.05
C TYR A 78 -13.36 -3.45 11.41
N GLU A 79 -14.18 -4.47 11.69
CA GLU A 79 -15.59 -4.27 12.04
C GLU A 79 -15.75 -3.35 13.27
N GLY A 80 -16.71 -2.42 13.21
CA GLY A 80 -16.95 -1.45 14.28
C GLY A 80 -15.91 -0.33 14.41
N SER A 81 -14.79 -0.37 13.68
CA SER A 81 -13.75 0.67 13.75
C SER A 81 -14.06 1.92 12.92
N GLY A 82 -14.99 1.82 11.97
CA GLY A 82 -15.26 2.83 10.94
C GLY A 82 -14.30 2.78 9.74
N ILE A 83 -13.30 1.89 9.75
CA ILE A 83 -12.34 1.70 8.66
C ILE A 83 -12.92 0.75 7.61
N ARG A 84 -12.93 1.18 6.34
CA ARG A 84 -13.30 0.33 5.20
C ARG A 84 -12.10 -0.49 4.74
N TYR A 85 -12.32 -1.76 4.44
CA TYR A 85 -11.25 -2.69 4.11
C TYR A 85 -11.37 -3.22 2.68
N HIS A 86 -10.23 -3.35 2.01
CA HIS A 86 -10.10 -4.13 0.78
C HIS A 86 -8.78 -4.91 0.82
N GLY A 87 -8.81 -6.19 0.42
CA GLY A 87 -7.68 -7.10 0.53
C GLY A 87 -7.34 -7.75 -0.80
N ILE A 88 -6.06 -7.68 -1.19
CA ILE A 88 -5.50 -8.35 -2.36
C ILE A 88 -4.54 -9.44 -1.85
N LYS A 89 -4.77 -10.67 -2.29
CA LYS A 89 -3.94 -11.83 -1.94
C LYS A 89 -2.73 -11.92 -2.86
N ALA A 90 -1.82 -10.95 -2.76
CA ALA A 90 -0.62 -10.89 -3.57
C ALA A 90 0.60 -11.48 -2.87
N ASN A 91 1.45 -12.13 -3.67
CA ASN A 91 2.78 -12.57 -3.26
C ASN A 91 3.81 -11.56 -3.74
N ASP A 92 4.82 -11.28 -2.90
CA ASP A 92 5.98 -10.47 -3.27
C ASP A 92 7.00 -11.31 -4.05
N THR A 93 6.65 -11.66 -5.29
CA THR A 93 7.54 -12.38 -6.24
C THR A 93 7.36 -11.83 -7.65
N GLN A 94 8.38 -12.00 -8.49
CA GLN A 94 8.36 -11.51 -9.88
C GLN A 94 7.32 -12.23 -10.76
N GLU A 95 6.95 -13.46 -10.40
CA GLU A 95 5.97 -14.28 -11.12
C GLU A 95 4.53 -13.88 -10.81
N PHE A 96 4.31 -13.18 -9.68
CA PHE A 96 2.99 -12.70 -9.33
C PHE A 96 2.62 -11.51 -10.22
N ASN A 97 1.65 -11.71 -11.10
CA ASN A 97 1.10 -10.64 -11.91
C ASN A 97 0.23 -9.72 -11.04
N LEU A 98 0.88 -8.75 -10.40
CA LEU A 98 0.24 -7.71 -9.59
C LEU A 98 -0.54 -6.71 -10.45
N SER A 99 -0.15 -6.51 -11.72
CA SER A 99 -0.76 -5.51 -12.59
C SER A 99 -2.24 -5.77 -12.87
N ARG A 100 -2.71 -7.02 -12.74
CA ARG A 100 -4.14 -7.36 -12.82
C ARG A 100 -5.00 -6.63 -11.77
N TYR A 101 -4.40 -6.15 -10.68
CA TYR A 101 -5.07 -5.47 -9.58
C TYR A 101 -4.91 -3.95 -9.62
N PHE A 102 -4.21 -3.38 -10.61
CA PHE A 102 -3.96 -1.93 -10.66
C PHE A 102 -5.25 -1.12 -10.73
N GLU A 103 -6.18 -1.48 -11.62
CA GLU A 103 -7.47 -0.81 -11.75
C GLU A 103 -8.31 -0.97 -10.47
N GLU A 104 -8.38 -2.17 -9.91
CA GLU A 104 -9.13 -2.45 -8.68
C GLU A 104 -8.60 -1.65 -7.48
N ALA A 105 -7.27 -1.59 -7.32
CA ALA A 105 -6.63 -0.83 -6.26
C ALA A 105 -6.78 0.68 -6.45
N ALA A 106 -6.61 1.17 -7.68
CA ALA A 106 -6.79 2.59 -8.03
C ALA A 106 -8.23 3.04 -7.76
N ASP A 107 -9.22 2.25 -8.20
CA ASP A 107 -10.64 2.48 -7.93
C ASP A 107 -10.94 2.58 -6.44
N PHE A 108 -10.33 1.72 -5.62
CA PHE A 108 -10.52 1.75 -4.17
C PHE A 108 -9.94 3.03 -3.55
N ILE A 109 -8.74 3.43 -3.98
CA ILE A 109 -8.08 4.66 -3.54
C ILE A 109 -8.89 5.90 -3.98
N ASP A 110 -9.36 5.95 -5.23
CA ASP A 110 -10.16 7.07 -5.75
C ASP A 110 -11.50 7.21 -5.00
N LYS A 111 -12.16 6.08 -4.72
CA LYS A 111 -13.38 6.06 -3.89
C LYS A 111 -13.11 6.56 -2.48
N ALA A 112 -11.97 6.20 -1.89
CA ALA A 112 -11.57 6.74 -0.59
C ALA A 112 -11.38 8.26 -0.67
N LEU A 113 -10.55 8.75 -1.59
CA LEU A 113 -10.19 10.16 -1.70
C LEU A 113 -11.36 11.08 -2.13
N SER A 114 -12.39 10.53 -2.78
CA SER A 114 -13.62 11.25 -3.11
C SER A 114 -14.45 11.63 -1.87
N GLN A 115 -14.23 10.96 -0.75
CA GLN A 115 -14.85 11.31 0.54
C GLN A 115 -14.11 12.50 1.16
N LYS A 116 -14.86 13.42 1.77
CA LYS A 116 -14.35 14.66 2.36
C LYS A 116 -13.14 14.42 3.27
N ASP A 117 -13.24 13.44 4.16
CA ASP A 117 -12.21 13.08 5.13
C ASP A 117 -11.53 11.74 4.79
N GLY A 118 -11.70 11.29 3.53
CA GLY A 118 -11.14 10.04 3.05
C GLY A 118 -9.63 10.05 3.01
N LYS A 119 -9.06 9.02 3.64
CA LYS A 119 -7.63 8.76 3.84
C LYS A 119 -7.39 7.26 3.97
#